data_AF-A0A3C0L8S2-F1
#
_entry.id   AF-A0A3C0L8S2-F1
#
_cell.length_a   1.000
_cell.length_b   1.000
_cell.length_c   1.000
_cell.angle_alpha   90.00
_cell.angle_beta   90.00
_cell.angle_gamma   90.00
#
_symmetry.space_group_name_H-M   'P 1'
#
loop_
_entity.id
_entity.type
_entity.pdbx_description
1 polymer ?
#
loop_
_entity_poly.entity_id
_entity_poly.type
_entity_poly.pdbx_seq_one_letter_code
_entity_poly.pdbx_strand_id
1 'polypeptide(L)' 'MISKWGSLSSKGNISINSYVRFLPEYLIEYIIYHEMIHFLERKHNAIFWKLIKNKYKNYKEYEKELYSYWFLIQCEIKK' A
#
# COMPACT_ATOMS: atom_id res chain seq x y z
N MET A 1 9.28 -11.87 -6.04
CA MET A 1 8.47 -11.04 -6.94
C MET A 1 7.67 -10.10 -6.06
N ILE A 2 8.16 -8.87 -5.82
CA ILE A 2 7.49 -7.92 -4.93
C ILE A 2 6.36 -7.31 -5.72
N SER A 3 5.18 -7.74 -5.37
CA SER A 3 3.94 -7.45 -6.04
C SER A 3 3.23 -6.41 -5.20
N LYS A 4 3.43 -5.16 -5.63
CA LYS A 4 3.02 -3.98 -4.88
C LYS A 4 1.52 -3.77 -5.03
N TRP A 5 0.90 -3.24 -3.99
CA TRP A 5 -0.50 -2.78 -4.01
C TRP A 5 -0.68 -1.50 -4.82
N GLY A 6 0.34 -0.65 -4.83
CA GLY A 6 0.40 0.56 -5.64
C GLY A 6 1.84 0.94 -5.99
N SER A 7 1.96 2.01 -6.78
CA SER A 7 3.24 2.67 -7.02
C SER A 7 3.06 4.10 -7.53
N LEU A 8 3.99 4.99 -7.17
CA LEU A 8 4.13 6.30 -7.77
C LEU A 8 5.32 6.35 -8.73
N SER A 9 5.03 6.56 -10.02
CA SER A 9 6.07 6.76 -11.04
C SER A 9 6.84 8.07 -10.85
N SER A 10 8.03 8.19 -11.45
CA SER A 10 8.82 9.43 -11.46
C SER A 10 8.07 10.60 -12.12
N LYS A 11 7.17 10.30 -13.07
CA LYS A 11 6.31 11.28 -13.74
C LYS A 11 5.09 11.73 -12.91
N GLY A 12 4.90 11.18 -11.71
CA GLY A 12 3.80 11.57 -10.82
C GLY A 12 2.49 10.78 -11.03
N ASN A 13 2.49 9.74 -11.86
CA ASN A 13 1.31 8.87 -12.00
C ASN A 13 1.27 7.83 -10.87
N ILE A 14 0.13 7.75 -10.18
CA ILE A 14 -0.19 6.66 -9.25
C ILE A 14 -0.79 5.51 -10.06
N SER A 15 -0.22 4.32 -9.90
CA SER A 15 -0.74 3.08 -10.44
C SER A 15 -1.17 2.18 -9.29
N ILE A 16 -2.39 1.64 -9.36
CA ILE A 16 -2.95 0.74 -8.33
C ILE A 16 -3.12 -0.67 -8.92
N ASN A 17 -2.78 -1.67 -8.14
CA ASN A 17 -2.92 -3.07 -8.52
C ASN A 17 -4.41 -3.46 -8.58
N SER A 18 -4.85 -4.18 -9.62
CA SER A 18 -6.25 -4.59 -9.75
C SER A 18 -6.75 -5.51 -8.63
N TYR A 19 -5.85 -6.19 -7.91
CA TYR A 19 -6.20 -7.02 -6.76
C TYR A 19 -6.74 -6.24 -5.55
N VAL A 20 -6.62 -4.91 -5.53
CA VAL A 20 -7.27 -4.11 -4.47
C VAL A 20 -8.79 -4.31 -4.44
N ARG A 21 -9.41 -4.78 -5.52
CA ARG A 21 -10.84 -5.15 -5.57
C ARG A 21 -11.26 -6.21 -4.54
N PHE A 22 -10.29 -6.96 -4.00
CA PHE A 22 -10.51 -8.00 -3.00
C PHE A 22 -10.23 -7.52 -1.56
N LEU A 23 -9.83 -6.26 -1.40
CA LEU A 23 -9.55 -5.66 -0.11
C LEU A 23 -10.78 -4.94 0.44
N PRO A 24 -10.93 -4.86 1.77
CA PRO A 24 -11.87 -3.95 2.39
C PRO A 24 -11.49 -2.48 2.10
N GLU A 25 -12.48 -1.61 2.08
CA GLU A 25 -12.35 -0.21 1.67
C GLU A 25 -11.27 0.56 2.44
N TYR A 26 -11.16 0.35 3.76
CA TYR A 26 -10.16 1.04 4.59
C TYR A 26 -8.71 0.69 4.23
N LEU A 27 -8.45 -0.51 3.70
CA LEU A 27 -7.12 -0.86 3.20
C LEU A 27 -6.84 -0.19 1.85
N ILE A 28 -7.86 -0.03 1.01
CA ILE A 28 -7.75 0.71 -0.25
C ILE A 28 -7.43 2.18 0.03
N GLU A 29 -8.13 2.81 0.97
CA GLU A 29 -7.85 4.18 1.41
C GLU A 29 -6.42 4.33 1.95
N TYR A 30 -5.96 3.34 2.72
CA TYR A 30 -4.59 3.31 3.23
C TYR A 30 -3.56 3.21 2.09
N ILE A 31 -3.77 2.35 1.09
CA ILE A 31 -2.91 2.24 -0.09
C ILE A 31 -2.86 3.57 -0.85
N ILE A 32 -4.01 4.19 -1.11
CA ILE A 32 -4.06 5.48 -1.82
C ILE A 32 -3.26 6.54 -1.05
N TYR A 33 -3.47 6.64 0.26
CA TYR A 33 -2.71 7.56 1.10
C TYR A 33 -1.22 7.25 1.10
N HIS A 34 -0.84 5.97 1.13
CA HIS A 34 0.55 5.52 1.03
C HIS A 34 1.22 6.03 -0.26
N GLU A 35 0.56 5.87 -1.41
CA GLU A 35 1.06 6.37 -2.68
C GLU A 35 1.08 7.90 -2.77
N MET A 36 0.14 8.59 -2.11
CA MET A 36 0.17 10.05 -2.00
C MET A 36 1.38 10.55 -1.19
N ILE A 37 1.76 9.85 -0.11
CA ILE A 37 2.96 10.22 0.65
C ILE A 37 4.23 10.11 -0.19
N HIS A 38 4.26 9.27 -1.22
CA HIS A 38 5.40 9.21 -2.14
C HIS A 38 5.66 10.50 -2.94
N PHE A 39 4.70 11.42 -3.04
CA PHE A 39 4.97 12.75 -3.60
C PHE A 39 5.86 13.59 -2.69
N LEU A 40 5.80 13.38 -1.37
CA LEU A 40 6.58 14.10 -0.37
C LEU A 40 7.89 13.40 -0.05
N GLU A 41 7.87 12.06 0.02
CA GLU A 41 9.05 11.25 0.32
C GLU A 41 9.03 9.94 -0.49
N ARG A 42 9.98 9.81 -1.42
CA ARG A 42 10.01 8.71 -2.39
C ARG A 42 10.44 7.38 -1.79
N LYS A 43 11.17 7.38 -0.68
CA LYS A 43 11.72 6.17 -0.04
C LYS A 43 10.94 5.84 1.23
N HIS A 44 10.73 4.56 1.55
CA HIS A 44 10.15 4.10 2.82
C HIS A 44 11.10 4.26 4.04
N ASN A 45 11.68 5.45 4.20
CA ASN A 45 12.58 5.81 5.30
C ASN A 45 11.79 6.29 6.54
N ALA A 46 12.50 6.72 7.58
CA ALA A 46 11.87 7.21 8.81
C ALA A 46 10.94 8.42 8.60
N ILE A 47 11.24 9.29 7.63
CA ILE A 47 10.41 10.46 7.30
C ILE A 47 9.09 10.00 6.69
N PHE A 48 9.12 9.07 5.74
CA PHE A 48 7.93 8.47 5.14
C PHE A 48 6.98 7.92 6.21
N TRP A 49 7.49 7.07 7.09
CA TRP A 49 6.67 6.46 8.13
C TRP A 49 6.17 7.48 9.17
N LYS A 50 6.93 8.54 9.42
CA LYS A 50 6.47 9.67 10.24
C LYS A 50 5.27 10.37 9.59
N LEU A 51 5.31 10.62 8.28
CA LEU A 51 4.19 11.21 7.53
C LEU A 51 2.96 10.30 7.56
N ILE A 52 3.15 9.00 7.33
CA ILE A 52 2.05 8.02 7.40
C ILE A 52 1.38 8.02 8.78
N LYS A 53 2.20 8.01 9.84
CA LYS A 53 1.74 7.93 11.24
C LYS A 53 0.85 9.11 11.66
N ASN A 54 0.96 10.26 10.99
CA ASN A 54 0.11 11.43 11.29
C ASN A 54 -1.38 11.13 11.10
N LYS A 55 -1.74 10.34 10.08
CA LYS A 55 -3.12 9.89 9.83
C LYS A 55 -3.36 8.48 10.35
N TYR A 56 -2.44 7.56 10.05
CA TYR A 56 -2.56 6.14 10.40
C TYR A 56 -1.59 5.78 11.52
N LYS A 57 -1.97 6.09 12.76
CA LYS A 57 -1.13 5.82 13.95
C LYS A 57 -0.70 4.35 14.06
N ASN A 58 -1.59 3.44 13.65
CA ASN A 58 -1.39 1.99 13.66
C ASN A 58 -1.01 1.42 12.28
N TYR A 59 -0.35 2.19 11.41
CA TYR A 59 -0.02 1.76 10.04
C TYR A 59 0.62 0.37 9.93
N LYS A 60 1.36 -0.08 10.95
CA LYS A 60 1.95 -1.43 11.00
C LYS A 60 0.90 -2.54 10.94
N GLU A 61 -0.29 -2.33 11.50
CA GLU A 61 -1.40 -3.28 11.44
C GLU A 61 -1.95 -3.36 10.01
N TYR A 62 -2.12 -2.20 9.35
CA TYR A 62 -2.53 -2.12 7.94
C TYR A 62 -1.51 -2.83 7.02
N GLU A 63 -0.21 -2.59 7.20
CA GLU A 63 0.85 -3.27 6.43
C GLU A 63 0.81 -4.79 6.62
N LYS A 64 0.61 -5.25 7.87
CA LYS A 64 0.50 -6.69 8.18
C LYS A 64 -0.72 -7.30 7.51
N GLU A 65 -1.86 -6.62 7.58
CA GLU A 65 -3.09 -7.10 6.97
C GLU A 65 -3.00 -7.17 5.45
N LEU A 66 -2.45 -6.12 4.81
CA LEU A 66 -2.13 -6.11 3.39
C LEU A 66 -1.21 -7.27 3.00
N TYR A 67 -0.24 -7.63 3.82
CA TYR A 67 0.61 -8.81 3.57
C TYR A 67 -0.19 -10.12 3.64
N SER A 68 -1.10 -10.26 4.61
CA SER A 68 -1.98 -11.43 4.71
C SER A 68 -2.90 -11.57 3.50
N TYR A 69 -3.55 -10.48 3.07
CA TYR A 69 -4.36 -10.47 1.85
C TYR A 69 -3.54 -10.83 0.62
N TRP A 70 -2.31 -10.30 0.53
CA TRP A 70 -1.43 -10.59 -0.59
C TRP A 70 -1.19 -12.10 -0.71
N PHE A 71 -0.86 -12.75 0.40
CA PHE A 71 -0.65 -14.19 0.45
C PHE A 71 -1.92 -14.97 0.06
N LEU A 72 -3.07 -14.63 0.65
CA LEU A 72 -4.34 -15.32 0.39
C LEU A 72 -4.77 -15.24 -1.07
N ILE A 73 -4.70 -14.05 -1.68
CA ILE A 73 -5.08 -13.84 -3.09
C ILE A 73 -4.14 -14.61 -4.02
N GLN A 74 -2.83 -14.60 -3.74
CA GLN A 74 -1.87 -15.35 -4.55
C GLN A 74 -2.06 -16.86 -4.46
N CYS A 75 -2.40 -17.38 -3.28
CA CYS A 75 -2.71 -18.80 -3.10
C CYS A 75 -3.97 -19.22 -3.87
N GLU A 76 -4.95 -18.33 -4.00
CA GLU A 76 -6.20 -18.65 -4.71
C GLU A 76 -6.07 -18.52 -6.23
N ILE A 77 -5.35 -17.51 -6.73
CA ILE A 77 -5.17 -17.28 -8.18
C ILE A 77 -4.18 -18.27 -8.82
N LYS A 78 -3.27 -18.87 -8.04
CA LYS A 78 -2.30 -19.86 -8.54
C LYS A 78 -2.82 -21.31 -8.56
N LYS A 79 -4.06 -21.55 -8.12
CA LYS A 79 -4.77 -22.80 -8.38
C LYS A 79 -5.37 -22.75 -9.78
#